data_AF-A0A251XLJ1-F1
#
_entry.id   AF-A0A251XLJ1-F1
#
_cell.length_a   1.000
_cell.length_b   1.000
_cell.length_c   1.000
_cell.angle_alpha   90.00
_cell.angle_beta   90.00
_cell.angle_gamma   90.00
#
_symmetry.space_group_name_H-M   'P 1'
#
loop_
_entity.id
_entity.type
_entity.pdbx_description
1 polymer ?
#
loop_
_entity_poly.entity_id
_entity_poly.type
_entity_poly.pdbx_seq_one_letter_code
_entity_poly.pdbx_strand_id
1 'polypeptide(L)' 'MRGPAAEAPTAPPASASAAPSGSTAPEVDQAAADAAFTALEGRFGARLGVHAVDTGTGAEVSWRADERFA' A
#
# COMPACT_ATOMS: atom_id res chain seq x y z
N MET A 1 10.32 52.26 -33.52
CA MET A 1 9.69 50.98 -33.88
C MET A 1 9.23 50.29 -32.60
N ARG A 2 7.94 50.37 -32.24
CA ARG A 2 7.33 49.54 -31.19
C ARG A 2 6.90 48.22 -31.83
N GLY A 3 7.31 47.09 -31.25
CA GLY A 3 6.97 45.71 -31.64
C GLY A 3 6.80 44.83 -30.39
N PRO A 4 6.15 43.66 -30.50
CA PRO A 4 4.95 43.32 -29.72
C PRO A 4 5.21 42.69 -28.35
N ALA A 5 4.22 42.86 -27.47
CA ALA A 5 4.05 42.05 -26.26
C ALA A 5 3.75 40.58 -26.66
N ALA A 6 4.47 39.63 -26.08
CA ALA A 6 4.18 38.20 -26.10
C ALA A 6 4.47 37.67 -24.69
N GLU A 7 3.47 37.75 -23.80
CA GLU A 7 2.54 36.67 -23.46
C GLU A 7 3.19 35.71 -22.45
N ALA A 8 2.80 35.90 -21.18
CA ALA A 8 3.25 35.08 -20.06
C ALA A 8 2.80 33.63 -20.26
N PRO A 9 3.63 32.62 -19.93
CA PRO A 9 3.19 31.23 -19.98
C PRO A 9 2.06 31.03 -18.98
N THR A 10 0.86 30.79 -19.49
CA THR A 10 -0.30 30.41 -18.69
C THR A 10 -0.03 29.00 -18.16
N ALA A 11 0.15 28.90 -16.83
CA ALA A 11 0.30 27.61 -16.16
C ALA A 11 -0.95 26.73 -16.41
N PRO A 12 -0.78 25.42 -16.62
CA PRO A 12 -1.92 24.52 -16.77
C PRO A 12 -2.77 24.52 -15.49
N PRO A 13 -4.10 24.30 -15.60
CA PRO A 13 -4.94 24.16 -14.42
C PRO A 13 -4.45 22.96 -13.60
N ALA A 14 -4.23 23.19 -12.30
CA ALA A 14 -3.93 22.14 -11.35
C ALA A 14 -5.10 21.14 -11.36
N SER A 15 -4.85 19.92 -11.83
CA SER A 15 -5.77 18.80 -11.68
C SER A 15 -6.09 18.64 -10.20
N ALA A 16 -7.32 18.99 -9.80
CA ALA A 16 -7.83 18.67 -8.49
C ALA A 16 -7.86 17.14 -8.38
N SER A 17 -6.87 16.57 -7.69
CA SER A 17 -6.85 15.16 -7.34
C SER A 17 -8.05 14.91 -6.44
N ALA A 18 -9.10 14.30 -6.98
CA ALA A 18 -10.23 13.84 -6.21
C ALA A 18 -9.70 12.85 -5.17
N ALA A 19 -9.72 13.25 -3.90
CA ALA A 19 -9.34 12.38 -2.81
C ALA A 19 -10.19 11.10 -2.90
N PRO A 20 -9.60 9.89 -2.88
CA PRO A 20 -10.37 8.68 -2.87
C PRO A 20 -11.30 8.74 -1.66
N SER A 21 -12.61 8.67 -1.91
CA SER A 21 -13.60 8.57 -0.85
C SER A 21 -13.22 7.36 -0.02
N GLY A 22 -12.91 7.59 1.27
CA GLY A 22 -12.28 6.62 2.15
C GLY A 22 -13.03 5.30 2.13
N SER A 23 -12.49 4.33 1.39
CA SER A 23 -12.83 2.93 1.57
C SER A 23 -12.36 2.59 2.97
N THR A 24 -13.28 2.25 3.86
CA THR A 24 -12.93 1.72 5.18
C THR A 24 -12.04 0.51 4.91
N ALA A 25 -10.74 0.62 5.24
CA ALA A 25 -9.86 -0.51 5.04
C ALA A 25 -10.36 -1.67 5.91
N PRO A 26 -10.32 -2.90 5.39
CA PRO A 26 -10.59 -4.05 6.22
C PRO A 26 -9.64 -4.03 7.41
N GLU A 27 -10.20 -4.01 8.61
CA GLU A 27 -9.43 -4.17 9.83
C GLU A 27 -8.78 -5.55 9.78
N VAL A 28 -7.46 -5.59 9.85
CA VAL A 28 -6.74 -6.85 9.88
C VAL A 28 -6.88 -7.43 11.29
N ASP A 29 -7.62 -8.53 11.40
CA ASP A 29 -7.62 -9.34 12.62
C ASP A 29 -6.32 -10.17 12.66
N GLN A 30 -5.33 -9.61 13.35
CA GLN A 30 -4.01 -10.22 13.44
C GLN A 30 -4.08 -11.62 14.07
N ALA A 31 -4.91 -11.83 15.10
CA ALA A 31 -5.03 -13.13 15.75
C ALA A 31 -5.57 -14.21 14.81
N ALA A 32 -6.55 -13.86 13.96
CA ALA A 32 -7.04 -14.76 12.93
C ALA A 32 -5.96 -15.07 11.86
N ALA A 33 -5.16 -14.08 11.47
CA ALA A 33 -4.07 -14.25 10.53
C ALA A 33 -2.97 -15.19 11.07
N ASP A 34 -2.52 -14.98 12.32
CA ASP A 34 -1.54 -15.83 13.01
C ASP A 34 -1.98 -17.30 13.07
N ALA A 35 -3.26 -17.55 13.40
CA ALA A 35 -3.82 -18.89 13.43
C ALA A 35 -3.81 -19.56 12.03
N ALA A 36 -4.15 -18.78 10.98
CA ALA A 36 -4.13 -19.27 9.61
C ALA A 36 -2.72 -19.59 9.12
N PHE A 37 -1.73 -18.75 9.42
CA PHE A 37 -0.33 -18.99 9.06
C PHE A 37 0.23 -20.22 9.76
N THR A 38 -0.05 -20.38 11.06
CA THR A 38 0.34 -21.57 11.84
C THR A 38 -0.25 -22.86 11.25
N ALA A 39 -1.52 -22.82 10.85
CA ALA A 39 -2.18 -23.96 10.21
C ALA A 39 -1.56 -24.30 8.86
N LEU A 40 -1.13 -23.29 8.09
CA LEU A 40 -0.46 -23.48 6.80
C LEU A 40 0.91 -24.16 6.99
N GLU A 41 1.70 -23.70 7.95
CA GLU A 41 2.99 -24.31 8.27
C GLU A 41 2.85 -25.77 8.68
N GLY A 42 1.87 -26.08 9.55
CA GLY A 42 1.58 -27.44 9.97
C GLY A 42 1.09 -28.33 8.82
N ARG A 43 0.24 -27.81 7.94
CA ARG A 43 -0.31 -28.55 6.79
C ARG A 43 0.76 -28.95 5.79
N PHE A 44 1.70 -28.07 5.52
CA PHE A 44 2.74 -28.29 4.50
C PHE A 44 4.07 -28.79 5.09
N GLY A 45 4.19 -28.86 6.42
CA GLY A 45 5.44 -29.21 7.08
C GLY A 45 6.57 -28.24 6.73
N ALA A 46 6.21 -26.97 6.48
CA ALA A 46 7.09 -25.96 5.92
C ALA A 46 7.10 -24.70 6.80
N ARG A 47 8.09 -23.83 6.55
CA ARG A 47 8.16 -22.50 7.16
C ARG A 47 7.56 -21.49 6.20
N LEU A 48 6.68 -20.63 6.68
CA LEU A 48 6.04 -19.57 5.91
C LEU A 48 6.58 -18.20 6.35
N GLY A 49 6.89 -17.33 5.40
CA GLY A 49 7.19 -15.92 5.62
C GLY A 49 6.22 -15.04 4.84
N VAL A 50 5.57 -14.09 5.51
CA VAL A 50 4.62 -13.14 4.92
C VAL A 50 4.96 -11.72 5.37
N HIS A 51 4.95 -10.78 4.44
CA HIS A 51 5.01 -9.35 4.71
C HIS A 51 4.13 -8.64 3.69
N ALA A 52 3.06 -8.00 4.16
CA ALA A 52 2.10 -7.29 3.32
C ALA A 52 1.85 -5.89 3.89
N VAL A 53 1.79 -4.89 3.02
CA VAL A 53 1.51 -3.50 3.39
C VAL A 53 0.36 -3.00 2.53
N ASP A 54 -0.71 -2.52 3.18
CA ASP A 54 -1.76 -1.74 2.52
C ASP A 54 -1.22 -0.34 2.24
N THR A 55 -0.92 -0.03 0.99
CA THR A 55 -0.38 1.27 0.57
C THR A 55 -1.39 2.42 0.65
N GLY A 56 -2.68 2.12 0.81
CA GLY A 56 -3.74 3.11 0.98
C GLY A 56 -3.91 3.55 2.44
N THR A 57 -3.69 2.64 3.39
CA THR A 57 -3.90 2.91 4.84
C THR A 57 -2.65 2.83 5.70
N GLY A 58 -1.58 2.24 5.18
CA GLY A 58 -0.35 1.96 5.92
C GLY A 58 -0.44 0.77 6.86
N ALA A 59 -1.54 0.02 6.85
CA ALA A 59 -1.66 -1.21 7.63
C ALA A 59 -0.65 -2.26 7.15
N GLU A 60 -0.03 -2.99 8.08
CA GLU A 60 0.96 -4.01 7.79
C GLU A 60 0.56 -5.36 8.41
N VAL A 61 0.87 -6.44 7.70
CA VAL A 61 0.77 -7.81 8.19
C VAL A 61 2.11 -8.49 8.01
N SER A 62 2.72 -8.93 9.10
CA SER A 62 4.05 -9.54 9.12
C SER A 62 4.04 -10.86 9.88
N TRP A 63 4.49 -11.94 9.22
CA TRP A 63 4.64 -13.28 9.78
C TRP A 63 6.02 -13.82 9.41
N ARG A 64 6.91 -14.00 10.40
CA ARG A 64 8.30 -14.46 10.18
C ARG A 64 9.02 -13.68 9.07
N ALA A 65 8.70 -12.40 8.92
CA ALA A 65 9.26 -11.55 7.88
C ALA A 65 10.78 -11.35 8.04
N ASP A 66 11.28 -11.50 9.28
CA ASP A 66 12.70 -11.37 9.61
C ASP A 66 13.53 -12.64 9.34
N GLU A 67 12.88 -13.78 9.05
CA GLU A 67 13.58 -15.02 8.73
C GLU A 67 14.10 -15.01 7.28
N ARG A 68 15.24 -15.67 7.06
CA ARG A 68 15.81 -15.85 5.73
C ARG A 68 15.27 -17.13 5.10
N PHE A 69 14.64 -17.01 3.94
CA PHE A 69 14.17 -18.13 3.13
C PHE A 69 15.13 -18.35 1.95
N ALA A 70 15.63 -19.58 1.76
CA ALA A 70 16.54 -19.98 0.68
C ALA A 70 16.34 -21.45 0.30
#